data_AF-A0A8T5EWK1-F1
#
_entry.id   AF-A0A8T5EWK1-F1
#
_cell.length_a   1.000
_cell.length_b   1.000
_cell.length_c   1.000
_cell.angle_alpha   90.00
_cell.angle_beta   90.00
_cell.angle_gamma   90.00
#
_symmetry.space_group_name_H-M   'P 1'
#
loop_
_entity.id
_entity.type
_entity.pdbx_description
1 polymer ?
#
loop_
_entity_poly.entity_id
_entity_poly.type
_entity_poly.pdbx_seq_one_letter_code
_entity_poly.pdbx_strand_id
1 'polypeptide(L)'
;MSENDAISRIRHIDMPEYYLDYYSHLSTETYSIFQHAALAKSTLVDSSGIIEPKIAFDLADRVAKMHDIDIADHLREILKIKSKELSALILSKEIASGNYSLPDASLEDKLDLAVRVGLAIITEGVTIAPLQGISEVKIKKNKDGTDYLSVSIAGPMRAAGGTESAVTLLIADYVRQIAGLSKFQANSFDDETGRFVEELRIYEREASSFQFHILDEDIEHVISNLPVELAGVDTDPYEVVNHKGMTRIKTDRVRGGALRVLNDGLIGRSKKLLKRVEMYNLDGWEWLADLKGAVQTGDNQEDAAAKRMREVITGRSVLSMPNKLGGFRLRYGRACNTGFAAIGFHPVVAEI
;
A
#
# COMPACT_ATOMS: atom_id res chain seq x y z
N MET A 1 6.42 -15.28 -29.18
CA MET A 1 5.08 -14.78 -29.52
C MET A 1 4.17 -15.16 -28.37
N SER A 2 3.51 -14.22 -27.71
CA SER A 2 2.49 -14.58 -26.72
C SER A 2 1.34 -15.23 -27.47
N GLU A 3 1.07 -16.50 -27.22
CA GLU A 3 -0.22 -17.08 -27.62
C GLU A 3 -1.34 -16.25 -26.98
N ASN A 4 -2.47 -16.16 -27.68
CA ASN A 4 -3.65 -15.49 -27.15
C ASN A 4 -4.32 -16.39 -26.10
N ASP A 5 -3.71 -16.46 -24.93
CA ASP A 5 -4.18 -17.24 -23.78
C ASP A 5 -5.50 -16.71 -23.20
N ALA A 6 -5.96 -15.54 -23.64
CA ALA A 6 -7.23 -14.98 -23.16
C ALA A 6 -8.40 -15.90 -23.53
N ILE A 7 -8.43 -16.38 -24.77
CA ILE A 7 -9.54 -17.18 -25.31
C ILE A 7 -9.61 -18.54 -24.61
N SER A 8 -8.45 -19.18 -24.36
CA SER A 8 -8.40 -20.45 -23.63
C SER A 8 -8.89 -20.28 -22.19
N ARG A 9 -8.58 -19.15 -21.54
CA ARG A 9 -8.96 -18.87 -20.15
C ARG A 9 -10.45 -18.58 -19.98
N ILE A 10 -11.09 -17.87 -20.91
CA ILE A 10 -12.52 -17.54 -20.80
C ILE A 10 -13.44 -18.68 -21.27
N ARG A 11 -12.91 -19.66 -22.03
CA ARG A 11 -13.70 -20.74 -22.63
C ARG A 11 -14.49 -21.59 -21.62
N HIS A 12 -14.00 -21.69 -20.38
CA HIS A 12 -14.61 -22.49 -19.33
C HIS A 12 -15.50 -21.69 -18.37
N ILE A 13 -15.65 -20.39 -18.59
CA ILE A 13 -16.49 -19.52 -17.77
C ILE A 13 -17.91 -19.56 -18.35
N ASP A 14 -18.88 -19.92 -17.51
CA ASP A 14 -20.29 -19.89 -17.90
C ASP A 14 -20.75 -18.44 -18.09
N MET A 15 -21.00 -18.06 -19.35
CA MET A 15 -21.46 -16.73 -19.72
C MET A 15 -22.30 -16.75 -20.99
N PRO A 16 -23.21 -15.78 -21.17
CA PRO A 16 -23.91 -15.58 -22.45
C PRO A 16 -22.95 -15.41 -23.63
N GLU A 17 -23.34 -15.92 -24.80
CA GLU A 17 -22.54 -15.90 -26.03
C GLU A 17 -22.08 -14.49 -26.43
N TYR A 18 -22.94 -13.47 -26.27
CA TYR A 18 -22.57 -12.09 -26.60
C TYR A 18 -21.43 -11.53 -25.73
N TYR A 19 -21.25 -12.02 -24.50
CA TYR A 19 -20.09 -11.64 -23.68
C TYR A 19 -18.83 -12.36 -24.14
N LEU A 20 -18.94 -13.63 -24.54
CA LEU A 20 -17.82 -14.37 -25.10
C LEU A 20 -17.30 -13.69 -26.37
N ASP A 21 -18.20 -13.28 -27.27
CA ASP A 21 -17.86 -12.52 -28.48
C ASP A 21 -17.19 -11.19 -28.15
N TYR A 22 -17.75 -10.44 -27.19
CA TYR A 22 -17.19 -9.17 -26.73
C TYR A 22 -15.76 -9.32 -26.21
N TYR A 23 -15.52 -10.26 -25.28
CA TYR A 23 -14.19 -10.49 -24.72
C TYR A 23 -13.21 -11.07 -25.73
N SER A 24 -13.67 -11.94 -26.64
CA SER A 24 -12.85 -12.47 -27.72
C SER A 24 -12.40 -11.38 -28.69
N HIS A 25 -13.29 -10.43 -29.01
CA HIS A 25 -12.96 -9.27 -29.83
C HIS A 25 -11.93 -8.37 -29.16
N LEU A 26 -12.18 -7.96 -27.91
CA LEU A 26 -11.24 -7.13 -27.13
C LEU A 26 -9.84 -7.77 -27.03
N SER A 27 -9.80 -9.07 -26.76
CA SER A 27 -8.57 -9.84 -26.70
C SER A 27 -7.85 -9.81 -28.05
N THR A 28 -8.54 -10.12 -29.15
CA THR A 28 -7.95 -10.17 -30.49
C THR A 28 -7.36 -8.82 -30.90
N GLU A 29 -8.10 -7.72 -30.67
CA GLU A 29 -7.61 -6.37 -30.93
C GLU A 29 -6.40 -6.01 -30.07
N THR A 30 -6.44 -6.32 -28.77
CA THR A 30 -5.32 -6.06 -27.84
C THR A 30 -4.05 -6.75 -28.30
N TYR A 31 -4.13 -8.02 -28.70
CA TYR A 31 -2.98 -8.78 -29.18
C TYR A 31 -2.47 -8.30 -30.53
N SER A 32 -3.36 -7.86 -31.44
CA SER A 32 -2.94 -7.23 -32.70
C SER A 32 -2.17 -5.93 -32.45
N ILE A 33 -2.66 -5.06 -31.55
CA ILE A 33 -1.96 -3.84 -31.15
C ILE A 33 -0.60 -4.17 -30.52
N PHE A 34 -0.56 -5.17 -29.63
CA PHE A 34 0.68 -5.62 -29.00
C PHE A 34 1.70 -6.12 -30.04
N GLN A 35 1.28 -6.85 -31.07
CA GLN A 35 2.17 -7.28 -32.15
C GLN A 35 2.75 -6.11 -32.94
N HIS A 36 1.92 -5.12 -33.31
CA HIS A 36 2.40 -3.91 -33.99
C HIS A 36 3.39 -3.12 -33.11
N ALA A 37 3.12 -2.98 -31.81
CA ALA A 37 4.02 -2.34 -30.88
C ALA A 37 5.36 -3.10 -30.75
N ALA A 38 5.34 -4.44 -30.82
CA ALA A 38 6.54 -5.25 -30.72
C ALA A 38 7.42 -5.09 -31.96
N LEU A 39 6.81 -5.05 -33.15
CA LEU A 39 7.50 -4.74 -34.40
C LEU A 39 8.12 -3.34 -34.36
N ALA A 40 7.41 -2.33 -33.86
CA ALA A 40 7.95 -0.99 -33.69
C ALA A 40 9.13 -0.96 -32.71
N LYS A 41 8.99 -1.54 -31.51
CA LYS A 41 10.06 -1.63 -30.50
C LYS A 41 11.29 -2.39 -30.98
N SER A 42 11.12 -3.38 -31.86
CA SER A 42 12.23 -4.14 -32.45
C SER A 42 13.16 -3.32 -33.35
N THR A 43 12.75 -2.11 -33.75
CA THR A 43 13.61 -1.16 -34.47
C THR A 43 14.67 -0.50 -33.59
N LEU A 44 14.58 -0.66 -32.26
CA LEU A 44 15.51 -0.12 -31.26
C LEU A 44 15.64 1.42 -31.27
N VAL A 45 14.62 2.12 -31.77
CA VAL A 45 14.56 3.59 -31.75
C VAL A 45 14.17 4.13 -30.36
N ASP A 46 13.45 3.34 -29.56
CA ASP A 46 13.04 3.67 -28.20
C ASP A 46 14.07 3.26 -27.13
N SER A 47 13.84 3.66 -25.89
CA SER A 47 14.64 3.28 -24.70
C SER A 47 14.72 1.78 -24.42
N SER A 48 13.82 0.97 -24.99
CA SER A 48 13.77 -0.48 -24.81
C SER A 48 13.43 -1.17 -26.13
N GLY A 49 14.04 -2.34 -26.38
CA GLY A 49 13.75 -3.18 -27.55
C GLY A 49 12.57 -4.14 -27.36
N ILE A 50 11.90 -4.07 -26.21
CA ILE A 50 10.77 -4.92 -25.83
C ILE A 50 9.59 -4.06 -25.36
N ILE A 51 8.39 -4.61 -25.41
CA ILE A 51 7.22 -3.95 -24.84
C ILE A 51 7.31 -4.02 -23.32
N GLU A 52 7.22 -2.87 -22.66
CA GLU A 52 7.30 -2.76 -21.20
C GLU A 52 5.97 -3.14 -20.51
N PRO A 53 4.77 -2.70 -20.97
CA PRO A 53 3.52 -3.15 -20.39
C PRO A 53 3.25 -4.62 -20.69
N LYS A 54 3.06 -5.43 -19.64
CA LYS A 54 2.72 -6.85 -19.77
C LYS A 54 1.19 -7.01 -19.71
N ILE A 55 0.63 -7.80 -20.63
CA ILE A 55 -0.80 -8.17 -20.59
C ILE A 55 -1.01 -9.11 -19.40
N ALA A 56 -2.01 -8.87 -18.55
CA ALA A 56 -2.37 -9.72 -17.42
C ALA A 56 -3.89 -9.92 -17.36
N PHE A 57 -4.36 -11.11 -17.00
CA PHE A 57 -5.79 -11.43 -17.06
C PHE A 57 -6.49 -11.35 -15.69
N ASP A 58 -5.78 -11.68 -14.62
CA ASP A 58 -6.33 -11.76 -13.28
C ASP A 58 -5.31 -11.27 -12.23
N LEU A 59 -5.71 -11.35 -10.96
CA LEU A 59 -4.83 -11.00 -9.84
C LEU A 59 -3.52 -11.79 -9.89
N ALA A 60 -3.59 -13.09 -10.13
CA ALA A 60 -2.42 -13.95 -10.06
C ALA A 60 -1.40 -13.64 -11.16
N ASP A 61 -1.86 -13.38 -12.39
CA ASP A 61 -1.00 -12.89 -13.46
C ASP A 61 -0.39 -11.53 -13.14
N ARG A 62 -1.17 -10.60 -12.57
CA ARG A 62 -0.65 -9.27 -12.24
C ARG A 62 0.50 -9.38 -11.26
N VAL A 63 0.35 -10.17 -10.18
CA VAL A 63 1.40 -10.35 -9.18
C VAL A 63 2.61 -11.08 -9.77
N ALA A 64 2.39 -12.17 -10.53
CA ALA A 64 3.46 -12.92 -11.17
C ALA A 64 4.28 -12.05 -12.14
N LYS A 65 3.62 -11.31 -13.03
CA LYS A 65 4.26 -10.45 -14.05
C LYS A 65 4.87 -9.18 -13.46
N MET A 66 4.35 -8.71 -12.32
CA MET A 66 4.90 -7.57 -11.58
C MET A 66 6.27 -7.89 -10.97
N HIS A 67 6.47 -9.13 -10.49
CA HIS A 67 7.71 -9.55 -9.83
C HIS A 67 8.56 -10.51 -10.67
N ASP A 68 8.13 -10.85 -11.89
CA ASP A 68 8.82 -11.79 -12.78
C ASP A 68 9.06 -13.17 -12.15
N ILE A 69 8.03 -13.69 -11.47
CA ILE A 69 8.05 -15.00 -10.79
C ILE A 69 6.89 -15.89 -11.23
N ASP A 70 7.14 -17.19 -11.31
CA ASP A 70 6.15 -18.18 -11.72
C ASP A 70 5.30 -18.66 -10.53
N ILE A 71 4.34 -17.83 -10.12
CA ILE A 71 3.43 -18.11 -8.99
C ILE A 71 1.95 -18.13 -9.39
N ALA A 72 1.64 -17.86 -10.67
CA ALA A 72 0.28 -17.51 -11.08
C ALA A 72 -0.71 -18.66 -10.84
N ASP A 73 -0.36 -19.89 -11.25
CA ASP A 73 -1.25 -21.04 -11.08
C ASP A 73 -1.40 -21.44 -9.60
N HIS A 74 -0.30 -21.44 -8.86
CA HIS A 74 -0.33 -21.75 -7.43
C HIS A 74 -1.19 -20.74 -6.65
N LEU A 75 -1.01 -19.44 -6.92
CA LEU A 75 -1.81 -18.39 -6.29
C LEU A 75 -3.31 -18.52 -6.63
N ARG A 76 -3.66 -18.91 -7.87
CA ARG A 76 -5.06 -19.21 -8.23
C ARG A 76 -5.64 -20.35 -7.39
N GLU A 77 -4.90 -21.44 -7.23
CA GLU A 77 -5.36 -22.58 -6.43
C GLU A 77 -5.57 -22.21 -4.96
N ILE A 78 -4.66 -21.43 -4.38
CA ILE A 78 -4.82 -20.95 -3.00
C ILE A 78 -6.05 -20.02 -2.88
N LEU A 79 -6.24 -19.09 -3.83
CA LEU A 79 -7.37 -18.15 -3.83
C LEU A 79 -8.75 -18.81 -3.98
N LYS A 80 -8.84 -20.03 -4.52
CA LYS A 80 -10.11 -20.78 -4.55
C LYS A 80 -10.54 -21.26 -3.16
N ILE A 81 -9.59 -21.46 -2.25
CA ILE A 81 -9.82 -22.11 -0.95
C ILE A 81 -9.72 -21.10 0.20
N LYS A 82 -8.87 -20.08 0.07
CA LYS A 82 -8.51 -19.14 1.12
C LYS A 82 -8.85 -17.70 0.73
N SER A 83 -9.05 -16.85 1.73
CA SER A 83 -9.19 -15.41 1.50
C SER A 83 -7.90 -14.81 0.95
N LYS A 84 -8.03 -13.69 0.23
CA LYS A 84 -6.90 -12.91 -0.31
C LYS A 84 -5.82 -12.66 0.74
N GLU A 85 -6.24 -12.29 1.94
CA GLU A 85 -5.42 -12.05 3.12
C GLU A 85 -4.56 -13.27 3.50
N LEU A 86 -5.18 -14.44 3.63
CA LEU A 86 -4.46 -15.66 4.02
C LEU A 86 -3.59 -16.18 2.87
N SER A 87 -4.05 -16.04 1.62
CA SER A 87 -3.27 -16.40 0.43
C SER A 87 -1.96 -15.59 0.36
N ALA A 88 -2.01 -14.30 0.71
CA ALA A 88 -0.82 -13.45 0.77
C ALA A 88 0.21 -14.00 1.78
N LEU A 89 -0.21 -14.35 3.00
CA LEU A 89 0.70 -14.90 4.01
C LEU A 89 1.27 -16.26 3.63
N ILE A 90 0.44 -17.16 3.09
CA ILE A 90 0.89 -18.49 2.66
C ILE A 90 1.99 -18.35 1.60
N LEU A 91 1.76 -17.52 0.57
CA LEU A 91 2.74 -17.35 -0.49
C LEU A 91 3.99 -16.61 -0.01
N SER A 92 3.84 -15.58 0.83
CA SER A 92 4.98 -14.91 1.46
C SER A 92 5.83 -15.89 2.29
N LYS A 93 5.21 -16.85 2.99
CA LYS A 93 5.94 -17.89 3.73
C LYS A 93 6.73 -18.81 2.81
N GLU A 94 6.11 -19.27 1.73
CA GLU A 94 6.77 -20.16 0.76
C GLU A 94 7.97 -19.48 0.13
N ILE A 95 7.83 -18.21 -0.28
CA ILE A 95 8.92 -17.42 -0.86
C ILE A 95 10.04 -17.19 0.17
N ALA A 96 9.69 -16.81 1.40
CA ALA A 96 10.66 -16.63 2.49
C ALA A 96 11.43 -17.93 2.81
N SER A 97 10.79 -19.09 2.62
CA SER A 97 11.42 -20.41 2.80
C SER A 97 12.33 -20.80 1.62
N GLY A 98 12.36 -20.00 0.55
CA GLY A 98 13.22 -20.17 -0.62
C GLY A 98 12.52 -20.69 -1.87
N ASN A 99 11.20 -20.92 -1.85
CA ASN A 99 10.47 -21.27 -3.06
C ASN A 99 10.48 -20.08 -4.04
N TYR A 100 10.53 -20.35 -5.34
CA TYR A 100 10.51 -19.32 -6.41
C TYR A 100 11.70 -18.34 -6.42
N SER A 101 12.71 -18.59 -5.58
CA SER A 101 13.93 -17.78 -5.51
C SER A 101 15.03 -18.39 -6.36
N LEU A 102 15.95 -17.56 -6.85
CA LEU A 102 17.14 -18.03 -7.54
C LEU A 102 18.02 -18.86 -6.58
N PRO A 103 18.78 -19.87 -7.08
CA PRO A 103 19.60 -20.74 -6.22
C PRO A 103 20.63 -20.00 -5.36
N ASP A 104 21.11 -18.86 -5.84
CA ASP A 104 22.10 -17.98 -5.21
C ASP A 104 21.50 -16.78 -4.47
N ALA A 105 20.16 -16.67 -4.42
CA ALA A 105 19.48 -15.58 -3.73
C ALA A 105 19.81 -15.57 -2.23
N SER A 106 20.22 -14.40 -1.73
CA SER A 106 20.50 -14.21 -0.32
C SER A 106 19.21 -14.32 0.52
N LEU A 107 19.35 -14.48 1.83
CA LEU A 107 18.18 -14.45 2.71
C LEU A 107 17.45 -13.10 2.59
N GLU A 108 18.18 -11.98 2.49
CA GLU A 108 17.56 -10.66 2.31
C GLU A 108 16.72 -10.58 1.04
N ASP A 109 17.21 -11.10 -0.09
CA ASP A 109 16.47 -11.10 -1.37
C ASP A 109 15.16 -11.90 -1.26
N LYS A 110 15.20 -13.03 -0.56
CA LYS A 110 14.01 -13.87 -0.31
C LYS A 110 12.98 -13.14 0.54
N LEU A 111 13.42 -12.46 1.59
CA LEU A 111 12.51 -11.71 2.48
C LEU A 111 11.97 -10.46 1.78
N ASP A 112 12.78 -9.74 1.00
CA ASP A 112 12.34 -8.61 0.19
C ASP A 112 11.23 -9.03 -0.79
N LEU A 113 11.48 -10.10 -1.57
CA LEU A 113 10.50 -10.65 -2.50
C LEU A 113 9.22 -11.11 -1.80
N ALA A 114 9.35 -11.81 -0.65
CA ALA A 114 8.21 -12.29 0.12
C ALA A 114 7.30 -11.15 0.61
N VAL A 115 7.88 -10.05 1.10
CA VAL A 115 7.12 -8.88 1.57
C VAL A 115 6.45 -8.17 0.38
N ARG A 116 7.17 -7.98 -0.72
CA ARG A 116 6.63 -7.33 -1.93
C ARG A 116 5.46 -8.10 -2.55
N VAL A 117 5.63 -9.41 -2.73
CA VAL A 117 4.59 -10.30 -3.28
C VAL A 117 3.37 -10.34 -2.37
N GLY A 118 3.59 -10.43 -1.05
CA GLY A 118 2.51 -10.37 -0.07
C GLY A 118 1.72 -9.07 -0.18
N LEU A 119 2.41 -7.93 -0.25
CA LEU A 119 1.77 -6.63 -0.44
C LEU A 119 1.00 -6.56 -1.78
N ALA A 120 1.59 -7.06 -2.86
CA ALA A 120 0.97 -7.07 -4.19
C ALA A 120 -0.34 -7.88 -4.22
N ILE A 121 -0.41 -9.00 -3.51
CA ILE A 121 -1.64 -9.78 -3.40
C ILE A 121 -2.72 -8.97 -2.67
N ILE A 122 -2.37 -8.32 -1.55
CA ILE A 122 -3.32 -7.56 -0.73
C ILE A 122 -3.85 -6.34 -1.48
N THR A 123 -2.99 -5.63 -2.19
CA THR A 123 -3.34 -4.48 -3.05
C THR A 123 -3.88 -4.89 -4.42
N GLU A 124 -4.20 -6.16 -4.62
CA GLU A 124 -4.76 -6.73 -5.85
C GLU A 124 -3.90 -6.54 -7.11
N GLY A 125 -2.62 -6.24 -6.95
CA GLY A 125 -1.69 -5.95 -8.04
C GLY A 125 -2.09 -4.74 -8.87
N VAL A 126 -2.90 -3.82 -8.32
CA VAL A 126 -3.35 -2.60 -9.03
C VAL A 126 -2.60 -1.35 -8.61
N THR A 127 -1.79 -1.42 -7.56
CA THR A 127 -1.02 -0.28 -7.04
C THR A 127 0.47 -0.47 -7.30
N ILE A 128 1.21 0.64 -7.33
CA ILE A 128 2.67 0.60 -7.53
C ILE A 128 3.46 0.38 -6.23
N ALA A 129 2.77 0.32 -5.09
CA ALA A 129 3.40 0.21 -3.77
C ALA A 129 4.31 -1.02 -3.59
N PRO A 130 3.97 -2.22 -4.11
CA PRO A 130 4.88 -3.38 -4.05
C PRO A 130 6.21 -3.16 -4.80
N LEU A 131 6.20 -2.34 -5.86
CA LEU A 131 7.38 -2.06 -6.67
C LEU A 131 8.18 -0.88 -6.12
N GLN A 132 7.51 0.24 -5.84
CA GLN A 132 8.16 1.51 -5.55
C GLN A 132 7.91 2.03 -4.13
N GLY A 133 6.97 1.45 -3.39
CA GLY A 133 6.67 1.83 -2.01
C GLY A 133 7.62 1.20 -1.01
N ILE A 134 8.15 0.01 -1.30
CA ILE A 134 9.22 -0.62 -0.53
C ILE A 134 10.54 -0.32 -1.24
N SER A 135 11.42 0.42 -0.60
CA SER A 135 12.74 0.75 -1.14
C SER A 135 13.70 -0.43 -0.99
N GLU A 136 13.78 -1.02 0.20
CA GLU A 136 14.63 -2.17 0.50
C GLU A 136 14.13 -2.89 1.75
N VAL A 137 14.39 -4.19 1.82
CA VAL A 137 14.26 -5.00 3.04
C VAL A 137 15.65 -5.50 3.42
N LYS A 138 16.07 -5.27 4.67
CA LYS A 138 17.42 -5.61 5.16
C LYS A 138 17.38 -6.28 6.52
N ILE A 139 18.39 -7.10 6.78
CA ILE A 139 18.66 -7.66 8.09
C ILE A 139 19.68 -6.76 8.79
N LYS A 140 19.33 -6.29 9.99
CA LYS A 140 20.17 -5.43 10.82
C LYS A 140 20.33 -6.04 12.22
N LYS A 141 21.23 -5.46 13.01
CA LYS A 141 21.57 -5.96 14.35
C LYS A 141 21.04 -5.10 15.49
N ASN A 142 20.49 -5.77 16.50
CA ASN A 142 20.22 -5.21 17.81
C ASN A 142 21.50 -4.98 18.61
N LYS A 143 21.41 -4.22 19.70
CA LYS A 143 22.56 -3.98 20.58
C LYS A 143 23.06 -5.25 21.26
N ASP A 144 22.18 -6.22 21.47
CA ASP A 144 22.51 -7.56 21.96
C ASP A 144 23.14 -8.47 20.87
N GLY A 145 23.28 -7.98 19.63
CA GLY A 145 23.85 -8.71 18.49
C GLY A 145 22.85 -9.56 17.71
N THR A 146 21.58 -9.64 18.15
CA THR A 146 20.54 -10.41 17.45
C THR A 146 20.15 -9.76 16.13
N ASP A 147 19.84 -10.59 15.13
CA ASP A 147 19.42 -10.15 13.80
C ASP A 147 17.91 -9.90 13.76
N TYR A 148 17.48 -8.76 13.22
CA TYR A 148 16.08 -8.38 13.03
C TYR A 148 15.83 -7.87 11.60
N LEU A 149 14.57 -7.81 11.20
CA LEU A 149 14.16 -7.34 9.87
C LEU A 149 13.84 -5.84 9.87
N SER A 150 14.33 -5.12 8.86
CA SER A 150 14.08 -3.70 8.60
C SER A 150 13.42 -3.53 7.24
N VAL A 151 12.31 -2.79 7.17
CA VAL A 151 11.61 -2.48 5.91
C VAL A 151 11.69 -0.98 5.65
N SER A 152 12.45 -0.59 4.63
CA SER A 152 12.62 0.81 4.23
C SER A 152 11.51 1.23 3.28
N ILE A 153 10.67 2.16 3.73
CA ILE A 153 9.51 2.67 2.97
C ILE A 153 9.86 3.94 2.19
N ALA A 154 9.36 4.04 0.96
CA ALA A 154 9.45 5.21 0.09
C ALA A 154 8.10 5.90 -0.11
N GLY A 155 8.14 7.13 -0.63
CA GLY A 155 6.97 7.99 -0.85
C GLY A 155 5.81 7.34 -1.64
N PRO A 156 6.06 6.56 -2.71
CA PRO A 156 5.01 5.88 -3.47
C PRO A 156 4.15 4.89 -2.67
N MET A 157 4.55 4.52 -1.45
CA MET A 157 3.74 3.69 -0.54
C MET A 157 2.35 4.28 -0.25
N ARG A 158 2.17 5.61 -0.40
CA ARG A 158 0.86 6.27 -0.31
C ARG A 158 -0.19 5.63 -1.23
N ALA A 159 0.22 5.08 -2.38
CA ALA A 159 -0.68 4.46 -3.36
C ALA A 159 -1.32 3.16 -2.85
N ALA A 160 -0.76 2.48 -1.84
CA ALA A 160 -1.37 1.29 -1.25
C ALA A 160 -2.66 1.62 -0.49
N GLY A 161 -2.73 2.81 0.13
CA GLY A 161 -3.70 3.12 1.17
C GLY A 161 -3.15 2.81 2.58
N GLY A 162 -3.76 3.40 3.61
CA GLY A 162 -3.26 3.27 4.98
C GLY A 162 -3.38 1.86 5.57
N THR A 163 -4.42 1.10 5.21
CA THR A 163 -4.60 -0.24 5.80
C THR A 163 -3.58 -1.21 5.21
N GLU A 164 -3.43 -1.19 3.89
CA GLU A 164 -2.55 -2.05 3.12
C GLU A 164 -1.06 -1.75 3.42
N SER A 165 -0.71 -0.48 3.60
CA SER A 165 0.64 -0.11 4.01
C SER A 165 0.98 -0.59 5.43
N ALA A 166 0.03 -0.51 6.38
CA ALA A 166 0.21 -1.07 7.72
C ALA A 166 0.33 -2.60 7.71
N VAL A 167 -0.46 -3.27 6.87
CA VAL A 167 -0.38 -4.73 6.72
C VAL A 167 0.98 -5.17 6.14
N THR A 168 1.71 -4.30 5.43
CA THR A 168 3.09 -4.59 5.00
C THR A 168 3.99 -4.96 6.19
N LEU A 169 3.82 -4.30 7.33
CA LEU A 169 4.59 -4.58 8.54
C LEU A 169 4.13 -5.89 9.21
N LEU A 170 2.85 -6.26 9.10
CA LEU A 170 2.36 -7.58 9.53
C LEU A 170 2.96 -8.71 8.70
N ILE A 171 3.01 -8.54 7.36
CA ILE A 171 3.63 -9.52 6.46
C ILE A 171 5.12 -9.64 6.78
N ALA A 172 5.81 -8.51 6.94
CA ALA A 172 7.23 -8.51 7.31
C ALA A 172 7.46 -9.20 8.66
N ASP A 173 6.58 -8.98 9.64
CA ASP A 173 6.63 -9.67 10.94
C ASP A 173 6.45 -11.18 10.79
N TYR A 174 5.49 -11.61 9.98
CA TYR A 174 5.27 -13.02 9.71
C TYR A 174 6.49 -13.68 9.04
N VAL A 175 7.04 -13.01 8.02
CA VAL A 175 8.18 -13.48 7.23
C VAL A 175 9.47 -13.52 8.07
N ARG A 176 9.71 -12.53 8.94
CA ARG A 176 10.89 -12.54 9.83
C ARG A 176 10.86 -13.70 10.84
N GLN A 177 9.67 -14.09 11.31
CA GLN A 177 9.51 -15.23 12.23
C GLN A 177 9.88 -16.55 11.54
N ILE A 178 9.47 -16.71 10.28
CA ILE A 178 9.82 -17.88 9.45
C ILE A 178 11.33 -17.96 9.21
N ALA A 179 11.97 -16.81 9.00
CA ALA A 179 13.42 -16.70 8.85
C ALA A 179 14.19 -16.87 10.17
N GLY A 180 13.52 -17.00 11.32
CA GLY A 180 14.16 -17.13 12.64
C GLY A 180 14.79 -15.83 13.16
N LEU A 181 14.38 -14.68 12.64
CA LEU A 181 14.89 -13.37 13.06
C LEU A 181 14.20 -12.88 14.34
N SER A 182 14.99 -12.23 15.19
CA SER A 182 14.54 -11.64 16.45
C SER A 182 13.66 -10.40 16.22
N LYS A 183 12.97 -9.96 17.28
CA LYS A 183 12.20 -8.72 17.24
C LYS A 183 13.13 -7.51 17.17
N PHE A 184 12.72 -6.49 16.44
CA PHE A 184 13.31 -5.16 16.52
C PHE A 184 13.23 -4.64 17.96
N GLN A 185 14.33 -4.04 18.44
CA GLN A 185 14.41 -3.37 19.74
C GLN A 185 14.61 -1.87 19.50
N ALA A 186 13.56 -1.10 19.76
CA ALA A 186 13.61 0.35 19.68
C ALA A 186 14.57 0.95 20.72
N ASN A 187 15.14 2.09 20.40
CA ASN A 187 16.07 2.85 21.24
C ASN A 187 17.32 2.06 21.68
N SER A 188 17.70 1.04 20.91
CA SER A 188 18.86 0.21 21.23
C SER A 188 20.17 1.01 21.30
N PHE A 189 20.29 2.06 20.48
CA PHE A 189 21.51 2.87 20.35
C PHE A 189 21.27 4.35 20.62
N ASP A 190 20.21 4.91 20.05
CA ASP A 190 19.86 6.34 20.08
C ASP A 190 18.35 6.51 20.33
N ASP A 191 17.85 7.74 20.52
CA ASP A 191 16.41 8.02 20.68
C ASP A 191 15.65 7.95 19.34
N GLU A 192 15.40 6.72 18.86
CA GLU A 192 14.64 6.41 17.65
C GLU A 192 13.18 6.85 17.77
N THR A 193 12.58 6.73 18.96
CA THR A 193 11.21 7.20 19.22
C THR A 193 11.07 8.72 19.07
N GLY A 194 11.95 9.50 19.71
CA GLY A 194 11.99 10.95 19.61
C GLY A 194 12.27 11.42 18.19
N ARG A 195 13.10 10.68 17.43
CA ARG A 195 13.34 10.93 16.00
C ARG A 195 12.05 10.83 15.18
N PHE A 196 11.21 9.83 15.41
CA PHE A 196 9.93 9.70 14.71
C PHE A 196 8.95 10.83 15.06
N VAL A 197 8.90 11.23 16.32
CA VAL A 197 8.10 12.39 16.77
C VAL A 197 8.56 13.67 16.06
N GLU A 198 9.87 13.96 16.09
CA GLU A 198 10.44 15.15 15.45
C GLU A 198 10.15 15.18 13.94
N GLU A 199 10.44 14.08 13.23
CA GLU A 199 10.19 13.97 11.79
C GLU A 199 8.71 14.20 11.45
N LEU A 200 7.80 13.61 12.24
CA LEU A 200 6.37 13.72 12.01
C LEU A 200 5.87 15.16 12.16
N ARG A 201 6.31 15.86 13.20
CA ARG A 201 5.93 17.26 13.45
C ARG A 201 6.52 18.21 12.42
N ILE A 202 7.74 17.95 11.94
CA ILE A 202 8.31 18.70 10.81
C ILE A 202 7.51 18.44 9.53
N TYR A 203 7.15 17.19 9.24
CA TYR A 203 6.37 16.85 8.06
C TYR A 203 4.98 17.52 8.05
N GLU A 204 4.27 17.51 9.20
CA GLU A 204 2.98 18.19 9.35
C GLU A 204 3.07 19.70 9.10
N ARG A 205 4.16 20.33 9.53
CA ARG A 205 4.35 21.78 9.43
C ARG A 205 4.81 22.22 8.04
N GLU A 206 5.75 21.51 7.44
CA GLU A 206 6.50 21.98 6.28
C GLU A 206 6.11 21.27 4.97
N ALA A 207 5.70 20.00 5.02
CA ALA A 207 5.56 19.16 3.84
C ALA A 207 4.10 18.91 3.44
N SER A 208 3.33 18.21 4.28
CA SER A 208 1.97 17.79 3.94
C SER A 208 1.18 17.38 5.17
N SER A 209 -0.15 17.50 5.11
CA SER A 209 -1.03 17.00 6.15
C SER A 209 -1.22 15.48 6.07
N PHE A 210 -1.29 14.82 7.22
CA PHE A 210 -1.77 13.44 7.35
C PHE A 210 -3.30 13.38 7.37
N GLN A 211 -3.85 12.16 7.23
CA GLN A 211 -5.30 11.94 7.40
C GLN A 211 -5.70 12.05 8.88
N PHE A 212 -4.79 11.70 9.78
CA PHE A 212 -5.03 11.69 11.22
C PHE A 212 -4.07 12.62 11.93
N HIS A 213 -4.59 13.30 12.95
CA HIS A 213 -3.73 13.89 13.95
C HIS A 213 -3.60 12.87 15.08
N ILE A 214 -2.36 12.54 15.40
CA ILE A 214 -1.99 11.50 16.35
C ILE A 214 -1.17 12.12 17.48
N LEU A 215 -1.23 11.50 18.66
CA LEU A 215 -0.50 11.93 19.84
C LEU A 215 0.97 11.49 19.78
N ASP A 216 1.87 12.23 20.42
CA ASP A 216 3.28 11.86 20.52
C ASP A 216 3.44 10.54 21.30
N GLU A 217 2.64 10.30 22.34
CA GLU A 217 2.73 9.06 23.11
C GLU A 217 2.33 7.82 22.29
N ASP A 218 1.38 7.96 21.35
CA ASP A 218 0.99 6.86 20.45
C ASP A 218 2.12 6.56 19.43
N ILE A 219 2.87 7.58 19.00
CA ILE A 219 4.06 7.40 18.13
C ILE A 219 5.13 6.60 18.88
N GLU A 220 5.48 7.04 20.08
CA GLU A 220 6.47 6.39 20.93
C GLU A 220 6.06 4.94 21.23
N HIS A 221 4.78 4.73 21.56
CA HIS A 221 4.24 3.41 21.86
C HIS A 221 4.32 2.45 20.67
N VAL A 222 3.97 2.90 19.46
CA VAL A 222 4.07 2.07 18.25
C VAL A 222 5.51 1.69 17.96
N ILE A 223 6.40 2.68 17.86
CA ILE A 223 7.80 2.42 17.50
C ILE A 223 8.46 1.51 18.53
N SER A 224 8.13 1.67 19.82
CA SER A 224 8.67 0.83 20.89
C SER A 224 8.22 -0.63 20.84
N ASN A 225 7.05 -0.92 20.26
CA ASN A 225 6.47 -2.27 20.25
C ASN A 225 6.48 -2.94 18.88
N LEU A 226 6.87 -2.24 17.81
CA LEU A 226 6.96 -2.82 16.49
C LEU A 226 8.00 -3.96 16.46
N PRO A 227 7.63 -5.18 15.99
CA PRO A 227 8.56 -6.30 15.93
C PRO A 227 9.53 -6.23 14.74
N VAL A 228 9.29 -5.32 13.79
CA VAL A 228 10.07 -5.07 12.57
C VAL A 228 10.37 -3.58 12.51
N GLU A 229 11.59 -3.19 12.16
CA GLU A 229 11.94 -1.78 12.04
C GLU A 229 11.19 -1.16 10.86
N LEU A 230 10.37 -0.15 11.15
CA LEU A 230 9.84 0.76 10.15
C LEU A 230 10.95 1.74 9.77
N ALA A 231 11.63 1.49 8.65
CA ALA A 231 12.65 2.38 8.11
C ALA A 231 12.09 3.20 6.95
N GLY A 232 12.89 4.10 6.39
CA GLY A 232 12.49 4.90 5.24
C GLY A 232 13.64 5.60 4.56
N VAL A 233 13.41 5.99 3.31
CA VAL A 233 14.32 6.84 2.52
C VAL A 233 13.95 8.31 2.71
N ASP A 234 14.90 9.20 2.47
CA ASP A 234 14.65 10.64 2.49
C ASP A 234 13.76 11.05 1.33
N THR A 235 12.51 11.43 1.63
CA THR A 235 11.55 11.84 0.60
C THR A 235 11.37 13.34 0.54
N ASP A 236 11.62 14.03 1.65
CA ASP A 236 11.31 15.45 1.79
C ASP A 236 12.57 16.23 2.15
N PRO A 237 12.70 17.48 1.69
CA PRO A 237 13.99 18.15 1.75
C PRO A 237 14.39 18.65 3.12
N TYR A 238 13.49 18.57 4.10
CA TYR A 238 13.64 19.12 5.45
C TYR A 238 14.53 18.25 6.32
N GLU A 239 15.44 18.90 7.04
CA GLU A 239 16.32 18.24 8.01
C GLU A 239 15.71 18.25 9.42
N VAL A 240 16.00 17.19 10.18
CA VAL A 240 15.78 17.19 11.62
C VAL A 240 16.81 18.08 12.32
N VAL A 241 16.50 18.57 13.52
CA VAL A 241 17.35 19.48 14.28
C VAL A 241 18.06 18.74 15.42
N ASN A 242 17.31 17.96 16.19
CA ASN A 242 17.82 17.35 17.42
C ASN A 242 18.47 15.98 17.15
N HIS A 243 17.80 15.12 16.37
CA HIS A 243 18.21 13.72 16.22
C HIS A 243 19.08 13.49 14.97
N LYS A 244 20.19 14.22 14.82
CA LYS A 244 21.13 14.07 13.68
C LYS A 244 22.16 12.95 13.91
N GLY A 245 22.62 12.32 12.83
CA GLY A 245 23.76 11.40 12.85
C GLY A 245 23.51 10.09 13.60
N MET A 246 22.28 9.59 13.59
CA MET A 246 21.90 8.38 14.32
C MET A 246 22.53 7.11 13.74
N THR A 247 22.73 6.11 14.60
CA THR A 247 23.46 4.88 14.29
C THR A 247 22.77 4.05 13.20
N ARG A 248 21.44 3.90 13.27
CA ARG A 248 20.65 3.06 12.33
C ARG A 248 19.96 3.85 11.23
N ILE A 249 19.66 5.12 11.48
CA ILE A 249 18.96 6.01 10.54
C ILE A 249 20.02 6.81 9.80
N LYS A 250 20.29 6.41 8.55
CA LYS A 250 21.41 6.92 7.74
C LYS A 250 21.22 8.35 7.19
N THR A 251 20.02 8.91 7.33
CA THR A 251 19.69 10.23 6.79
C THR A 251 19.26 11.16 7.91
N ASP A 252 19.59 12.45 7.78
CA ASP A 252 19.13 13.52 8.68
C ASP A 252 17.90 14.25 8.14
N ARG A 253 17.29 13.71 7.07
CA ARG A 253 16.10 14.29 6.44
C ARG A 253 14.84 13.51 6.80
N VAL A 254 13.70 14.16 6.57
CA VAL A 254 12.38 13.60 6.84
C VAL A 254 12.04 12.44 5.90
N ARG A 255 11.60 11.32 6.47
CA ARG A 255 11.23 10.08 5.77
C ARG A 255 9.72 9.95 5.63
N GLY A 256 9.11 10.83 4.83
CA GLY A 256 7.67 10.95 4.65
C GLY A 256 6.94 9.64 4.29
N GLY A 257 7.57 8.74 3.54
CA GLY A 257 7.04 7.40 3.26
C GLY A 257 6.78 6.59 4.54
N ALA A 258 7.78 6.48 5.41
CA ALA A 258 7.68 5.78 6.69
C ALA A 258 6.65 6.45 7.62
N LEU A 259 6.67 7.79 7.70
CA LEU A 259 5.73 8.55 8.51
C LEU A 259 4.27 8.33 8.10
N ARG A 260 3.99 8.16 6.81
CA ARG A 260 2.64 7.82 6.34
C ARG A 260 2.19 6.44 6.76
N VAL A 261 3.08 5.46 6.74
CA VAL A 261 2.76 4.11 7.23
C VAL A 261 2.50 4.12 8.73
N LEU A 262 3.27 4.90 9.48
CA LEU A 262 3.06 5.10 10.91
C LEU A 262 1.72 5.79 11.21
N ASN A 263 1.49 6.98 10.64
CA ASN A 263 0.33 7.82 10.96
C ASN A 263 -0.96 7.32 10.30
N ASP A 264 -1.00 7.27 8.96
CA ASP A 264 -2.22 6.94 8.20
C ASP A 264 -2.54 5.44 8.29
N GLY A 265 -1.53 4.61 8.63
CA GLY A 265 -1.61 3.16 8.71
C GLY A 265 -1.68 2.62 10.13
N LEU A 266 -0.53 2.39 10.77
CA LEU A 266 -0.44 1.67 12.05
C LEU A 266 -1.33 2.31 13.12
N ILE A 267 -1.27 3.63 13.29
CA ILE A 267 -2.04 4.37 14.29
C ILE A 267 -3.45 4.67 13.77
N GLY A 268 -3.55 5.29 12.59
CA GLY A 268 -4.82 5.71 11.98
C GLY A 268 -5.77 4.57 11.60
N ARG A 269 -5.28 3.32 11.46
CA ARG A 269 -6.07 2.14 11.13
C ARG A 269 -5.92 1.01 12.16
N SER A 270 -5.42 1.29 13.37
CA SER A 270 -5.17 0.29 14.42
C SER A 270 -6.34 -0.68 14.64
N LYS A 271 -7.57 -0.18 14.75
CA LYS A 271 -8.79 -1.00 14.91
C LYS A 271 -9.05 -1.96 13.74
N LYS A 272 -8.76 -1.54 12.50
CA LYS A 272 -8.88 -2.42 11.32
C LYS A 272 -7.71 -3.40 11.28
N LEU A 273 -6.52 -2.97 11.70
CA LEU A 273 -5.33 -3.78 11.73
C LEU A 273 -5.44 -4.92 12.75
N LEU A 274 -6.01 -4.66 13.94
CA LEU A 274 -6.32 -5.69 14.95
C LEU A 274 -7.18 -6.82 14.39
N LYS A 275 -8.22 -6.50 13.60
CA LYS A 275 -9.02 -7.53 12.92
C LYS A 275 -8.22 -8.36 11.91
N ARG A 276 -7.18 -7.77 11.30
CA ARG A 276 -6.27 -8.49 10.41
C ARG A 276 -5.34 -9.40 11.21
N VAL A 277 -4.79 -8.91 12.32
CA VAL A 277 -3.96 -9.70 13.27
C VAL A 277 -4.72 -10.93 13.74
N GLU A 278 -5.98 -10.78 14.16
CA GLU A 278 -6.85 -11.91 14.56
C GLU A 278 -7.07 -12.89 13.41
N MET A 279 -7.36 -12.40 12.19
CA MET A 279 -7.55 -13.25 11.01
C MET A 279 -6.27 -14.02 10.65
N TYR A 280 -5.11 -13.41 10.84
CA TYR A 280 -3.80 -14.00 10.56
C TYR A 280 -3.30 -14.91 11.68
N ASN A 281 -3.93 -14.87 12.86
CA ASN A 281 -3.46 -15.54 14.06
C ASN A 281 -1.99 -15.18 14.37
N LEU A 282 -1.69 -13.87 14.33
CA LEU A 282 -0.38 -13.31 14.69
C LEU A 282 -0.38 -12.90 16.16
N ASP A 283 0.62 -13.37 16.91
CA ASP A 283 0.82 -13.01 18.31
C ASP A 283 1.73 -11.78 18.45
N GLY A 284 1.58 -11.01 19.52
CA GLY A 284 2.49 -9.92 19.87
C GLY A 284 2.14 -8.56 19.27
N TRP A 285 0.91 -8.40 18.77
CA TRP A 285 0.33 -7.16 18.26
C TRP A 285 -0.84 -6.64 19.12
N GLU A 286 -1.05 -7.22 20.30
CA GLU A 286 -2.15 -6.87 21.21
C GLU A 286 -2.06 -5.42 21.71
N TRP A 287 -0.84 -4.88 21.79
CA TRP A 287 -0.54 -3.50 22.17
C TRP A 287 -1.19 -2.45 21.24
N LEU A 288 -1.58 -2.82 20.01
CA LEU A 288 -2.36 -1.92 19.14
C LEU A 288 -3.71 -1.51 19.76
N ALA A 289 -4.24 -2.30 20.69
CA ALA A 289 -5.48 -2.00 21.40
C ALA A 289 -5.30 -0.91 22.47
N ASP A 290 -4.07 -0.68 22.93
CA ASP A 290 -3.76 0.28 24.00
C ASP A 290 -3.57 1.71 23.48
N LEU A 291 -3.56 1.90 22.16
CA LEU A 291 -3.44 3.21 21.52
C LEU A 291 -4.62 4.10 21.91
N LYS A 292 -4.32 5.31 22.40
CA LYS A 292 -5.34 6.28 22.82
C LYS A 292 -6.16 6.78 21.64
N GLY A 293 -5.58 6.71 20.45
CA GLY A 293 -6.29 6.68 19.19
C GLY A 293 -6.00 7.88 18.32
N ALA A 294 -6.26 7.69 17.04
CA ALA A 294 -6.10 8.71 16.03
C ALA A 294 -7.38 9.56 15.96
N VAL A 295 -7.27 10.87 16.15
CA VAL A 295 -8.38 11.78 15.82
C VAL A 295 -8.37 11.92 14.31
N GLN A 296 -9.38 11.38 13.62
CA GLN A 296 -9.61 11.74 12.22
C GLN A 296 -9.66 13.26 12.18
N THR A 297 -8.86 13.87 11.30
CA THR A 297 -8.92 15.32 11.10
C THR A 297 -10.26 15.69 10.44
N GLY A 298 -11.34 15.61 11.22
CA GLY A 298 -12.75 15.66 10.80
C GLY A 298 -13.77 15.13 11.83
N ASP A 299 -13.34 14.46 12.93
CA ASP A 299 -14.27 13.87 13.94
C ASP A 299 -14.42 14.70 15.23
N ASN A 300 -13.58 15.71 15.47
CA ASN A 300 -13.97 16.76 16.42
C ASN A 300 -15.15 17.50 15.80
N GLN A 301 -16.15 17.85 16.61
CA GLN A 301 -17.42 18.51 16.26
C GLN A 301 -17.32 19.84 15.47
N GLU A 302 -16.18 20.18 14.88
CA GLU A 302 -16.14 21.00 13.69
C GLU A 302 -16.63 20.18 12.48
N ASP A 303 -17.89 20.40 12.13
CA ASP A 303 -18.55 19.90 10.92
C ASP A 303 -17.56 19.78 9.75
N ALA A 304 -17.38 18.60 9.16
CA ALA A 304 -16.50 18.40 8.00
C ALA A 304 -16.81 19.37 6.84
N ALA A 305 -18.01 19.94 6.83
CA ALA A 305 -18.36 21.06 5.96
C ALA A 305 -17.70 22.40 6.37
N ALA A 306 -17.55 22.71 7.66
CA ALA A 306 -16.84 23.90 8.16
C ALA A 306 -15.32 23.85 7.85
N LYS A 307 -14.70 22.67 7.84
CA LYS A 307 -13.31 22.51 7.36
C LYS A 307 -13.20 22.77 5.86
N ARG A 308 -14.11 22.19 5.04
CA ARG A 308 -14.19 22.47 3.59
C ARG A 308 -14.39 23.96 3.29
N MET A 309 -15.16 24.66 4.13
CA MET A 309 -15.36 26.12 4.01
C MET A 309 -14.10 26.94 4.31
N ARG A 310 -13.20 26.47 5.18
CA ARG A 310 -11.91 27.13 5.46
C ARG A 310 -10.90 26.97 4.33
N GLU A 311 -11.03 25.91 3.52
CA GLU A 311 -10.16 25.62 2.37
C GLU A 311 -10.67 26.24 1.05
N VAL A 312 -11.71 27.09 1.08
CA VAL A 312 -12.22 27.76 -0.11
C VAL A 312 -11.23 28.82 -0.58
N ILE A 313 -10.51 28.48 -1.64
CA ILE A 313 -9.64 29.42 -2.37
C ILE A 313 -10.45 30.34 -3.29
N THR A 314 -9.89 31.51 -3.60
CA THR A 314 -10.46 32.48 -4.54
C THR A 314 -10.80 31.82 -5.87
N GLY A 315 -12.01 32.07 -6.38
CA GLY A 315 -12.49 31.50 -7.64
C GLY A 315 -13.27 30.19 -7.51
N ARG A 316 -13.35 29.59 -6.31
CA ARG A 316 -14.28 28.47 -6.04
C ARG A 316 -15.58 28.97 -5.42
N SER A 317 -16.68 28.82 -6.15
CA SER A 317 -18.01 29.21 -5.67
C SER A 317 -18.49 28.30 -4.54
N VAL A 318 -19.01 28.90 -3.46
CA VAL A 318 -19.71 28.19 -2.39
C VAL A 318 -21.19 28.12 -2.75
N LEU A 319 -21.67 26.92 -3.09
CA LEU A 319 -23.05 26.73 -3.56
C LEU A 319 -24.07 26.59 -2.42
N SER A 320 -23.64 26.16 -1.22
CA SER A 320 -24.50 26.03 -0.04
C SER A 320 -23.67 26.05 1.23
N MET A 321 -24.20 26.67 2.28
CA MET A 321 -23.65 26.57 3.63
C MET A 321 -24.10 25.27 4.29
N PRO A 322 -23.30 24.69 5.20
CA PRO A 322 -23.71 23.52 5.96
C PRO A 322 -24.94 23.79 6.82
N ASN A 323 -25.83 22.79 6.91
CA ASN A 323 -27.01 22.79 7.77
C ASN A 323 -27.90 24.05 7.63
N LYS A 324 -27.83 24.75 6.50
CA LYS A 324 -28.61 25.96 6.23
C LYS A 324 -29.75 25.66 5.26
N LEU A 325 -30.96 26.09 5.63
CA LEU A 325 -32.13 26.04 4.75
C LEU A 325 -31.87 26.89 3.50
N GLY A 326 -32.20 26.35 2.31
CA GLY A 326 -31.97 26.99 1.01
C GLY A 326 -30.88 26.33 0.15
N GLY A 327 -30.13 25.37 0.70
CA GLY A 327 -29.15 24.57 -0.03
C GLY A 327 -29.74 23.44 -0.88
N PHE A 328 -28.87 22.53 -1.32
CA PHE A 328 -29.28 21.33 -2.06
C PHE A 328 -30.20 20.44 -1.22
N ARG A 329 -31.44 20.28 -1.65
CA ARG A 329 -32.40 19.38 -1.01
C ARG A 329 -31.99 17.93 -1.26
N LEU A 330 -31.66 17.20 -0.19
CA LEU A 330 -31.31 15.79 -0.26
C LEU A 330 -32.51 14.94 -0.69
N ARG A 331 -32.30 14.07 -1.69
CA ARG A 331 -33.24 13.03 -2.10
C ARG A 331 -32.46 11.72 -2.24
N TYR A 332 -32.83 10.72 -1.44
CA TYR A 332 -32.27 9.39 -1.58
C TYR A 332 -32.76 8.75 -2.88
N GLY A 333 -31.83 8.21 -3.66
CA GLY A 333 -32.13 7.54 -4.92
C GLY A 333 -30.86 7.20 -5.67
N ARG A 334 -30.98 6.26 -6.61
CA ARG A 334 -29.92 5.87 -7.52
C ARG A 334 -30.47 5.95 -8.95
N ALA A 335 -29.74 6.66 -9.81
CA ALA A 335 -30.00 6.77 -11.23
C ALA A 335 -28.93 6.01 -12.01
N CYS A 336 -29.12 5.84 -13.32
CA CYS A 336 -28.16 5.15 -14.19
C CYS A 336 -26.75 5.79 -14.15
N ASN A 337 -26.67 7.09 -13.94
CA ASN A 337 -25.44 7.88 -13.89
C ASN A 337 -25.00 8.27 -12.45
N THR A 338 -25.68 7.78 -11.41
CA THR A 338 -25.33 8.05 -10.01
C THR A 338 -25.10 6.76 -9.23
N GLY A 339 -24.56 6.86 -8.01
CA GLY A 339 -24.42 5.71 -7.11
C GLY A 339 -23.02 5.61 -6.51
N PHE A 340 -22.07 5.02 -7.25
CA PHE A 340 -20.76 4.60 -6.72
C PHE A 340 -20.11 5.64 -5.78
N ALA A 341 -19.81 6.82 -6.32
CA ALA A 341 -19.42 8.00 -5.53
C ALA A 341 -19.99 9.31 -6.12
N ALA A 342 -20.82 9.19 -7.17
CA ALA A 342 -21.40 10.33 -7.87
C ALA A 342 -22.80 10.65 -7.33
N ILE A 343 -23.04 11.94 -7.11
CA ILE A 343 -24.36 12.49 -6.77
C ILE A 343 -25.00 13.11 -8.00
N GLY A 344 -26.33 13.06 -8.07
CA GLY A 344 -27.10 13.72 -9.12
C GLY A 344 -27.71 15.02 -8.62
N PHE A 345 -27.59 16.07 -9.41
CA PHE A 345 -28.37 17.31 -9.25
C PHE A 345 -29.04 17.65 -10.57
N HIS A 346 -30.11 18.45 -10.50
CA HIS A 346 -30.86 18.82 -11.70
C HIS A 346 -30.02 19.77 -12.58
N PRO A 347 -29.92 19.57 -13.91
CA PRO A 347 -29.07 20.38 -14.78
C PRO A 347 -29.32 21.89 -14.67
N VAL A 348 -30.58 22.30 -14.48
CA VAL A 348 -30.99 23.70 -14.23
C VAL A 348 -30.18 24.39 -13.13
N VAL A 349 -29.68 23.66 -12.12
CA VAL A 349 -28.86 24.26 -11.05
C VAL A 349 -27.49 24.74 -11.56
N ALA A 350 -26.99 24.20 -12.67
CA ALA A 350 -25.75 24.69 -13.30
C ALA A 350 -25.99 25.90 -14.23
N GLU A 351 -27.24 26.20 -14.57
CA GLU A 351 -27.62 27.32 -15.45
C GLU A 351 -27.98 28.60 -14.66
N ILE A 352 -28.42 28.44 -13.41
CA ILE A 352 -28.70 29.51 -12.44
C ILE A 352 -27.40 29.91 -11.74
#